data_AF-A0A316IE78-F1
#
_entry.id   AF-A0A316IE78-F1
#
_cell.length_a   1.000
_cell.length_b   1.000
_cell.length_c   1.000
_cell.angle_alpha   90.00
_cell.angle_beta   90.00
_cell.angle_gamma   90.00
#
_symmetry.space_group_name_H-M   'P 1'
#
loop_
_entity.id
_entity.type
_entity.pdbx_description
1 polymer ?
#
loop_
_entity_poly.entity_id
_entity_poly.type
_entity_poly.pdbx_seq_one_letter_code
_entity_poly.pdbx_strand_id
1 'polypeptide(L)'
;MHEAVHRLAELIGWTGRSYVDTPWDIVHAKLGFELPSDYRDLLAVFPPGTFNAPGVLADVMVQPPYRVDGVPDHLHQFEVEVDETEDWRREHPEDVPEGMVPWARADHPALFWVRRSPDPEQWTVAISNAGIWRCDDEPVVEEFECGAVEFLIGFVTRRIRSQVLAPFGDDAPAGVVPLFRPIGEQEWLRMSEVSSPQVRRISLRDLR
;
A
#
# COMPACT_ATOMS: atom_id res chain seq x y z
N MET A 1 17.99 -7.21 -1.33
CA MET A 1 17.66 -6.60 -0.02
C MET A 1 18.30 -5.23 0.06
N HIS A 2 17.48 -4.23 -0.21
CA HIS A 2 17.76 -2.81 -0.16
C HIS A 2 18.16 -2.38 1.26
N GLU A 3 19.14 -1.47 1.39
CA GLU A 3 19.65 -1.02 2.69
C GLU A 3 18.56 -0.40 3.56
N ALA A 4 17.67 0.40 2.96
CA ALA A 4 16.54 0.99 3.66
C ALA A 4 15.61 -0.05 4.31
N VAL A 5 15.39 -1.21 3.67
CA VAL A 5 14.52 -2.27 4.23
C VAL A 5 15.18 -2.90 5.46
N HIS A 6 16.50 -3.10 5.41
CA HIS A 6 17.26 -3.57 6.56
C HIS A 6 17.16 -2.61 7.74
N ARG A 7 17.39 -1.32 7.48
CA ARG A 7 17.27 -0.25 8.47
C ARG A 7 15.87 -0.15 9.08
N LEU A 8 14.83 -0.31 8.27
CA LEU A 8 13.43 -0.34 8.74
C LEU A 8 13.20 -1.54 9.67
N ALA A 9 13.68 -2.72 9.32
CA ALA A 9 13.56 -3.92 10.15
C ALA A 9 14.28 -3.79 11.50
N GLU A 10 15.52 -3.27 11.49
CA GLU A 10 16.28 -2.99 12.72
C GLU A 10 15.57 -1.98 13.63
N LEU A 11 15.07 -0.88 13.05
CA LEU A 11 14.36 0.17 13.77
C LEU A 11 13.09 -0.34 14.47
N ILE A 12 12.37 -1.24 13.79
CA ILE A 12 11.11 -1.84 14.29
C ILE A 12 11.39 -3.01 15.24
N GLY A 13 12.62 -3.55 15.24
CA GLY A 13 12.95 -4.79 15.94
C GLY A 13 12.34 -6.03 15.28
N TRP A 14 12.04 -5.96 13.97
CA TRP A 14 11.47 -7.07 13.21
C TRP A 14 12.56 -8.08 12.84
N THR A 15 12.37 -9.34 13.26
CA THR A 15 13.29 -10.46 12.95
C THR A 15 12.62 -11.57 12.15
N GLY A 16 11.34 -11.40 11.80
CA GLY A 16 10.56 -12.34 11.01
C GLY A 16 10.85 -12.26 9.51
N ARG A 17 10.03 -12.95 8.73
CA ARG A 17 10.00 -12.88 7.26
C ARG A 17 8.56 -12.85 6.79
N SER A 18 8.34 -12.33 5.59
CA SER A 18 7.04 -12.47 4.93
C SER A 18 6.76 -13.94 4.65
N TYR A 19 5.51 -14.35 4.87
CA TYR A 19 4.99 -15.64 4.41
C TYR A 19 4.43 -15.57 2.99
N VAL A 20 4.39 -14.38 2.40
CA VAL A 20 3.93 -14.16 1.02
C VAL A 20 5.14 -14.14 0.08
N ASP A 21 5.05 -14.94 -0.98
CA ASP A 21 6.01 -14.93 -2.08
C ASP A 21 5.35 -14.31 -3.31
N THR A 22 6.02 -13.34 -3.91
CA THR A 22 5.50 -12.56 -5.04
C THR A 22 6.40 -12.75 -6.26
N PRO A 23 5.92 -13.40 -7.34
CA PRO A 23 6.64 -13.53 -8.61
C PRO A 23 6.59 -12.19 -9.36
N TRP A 24 7.56 -11.34 -9.07
CA TRP A 24 7.63 -9.97 -9.58
C TRP A 24 7.74 -9.88 -11.11
N ASP A 25 8.31 -10.90 -11.76
CA ASP A 25 8.34 -11.01 -13.22
C ASP A 25 6.92 -11.08 -13.80
N ILE A 26 6.04 -11.88 -13.20
CA ILE A 26 4.63 -11.99 -13.58
C ILE A 26 3.89 -10.68 -13.30
N VAL A 27 4.13 -10.07 -12.13
CA VAL A 27 3.53 -8.76 -11.76
C VAL A 27 3.93 -7.69 -12.77
N HIS A 28 5.21 -7.49 -13.02
CA HIS A 28 5.69 -6.45 -13.95
C HIS A 28 5.20 -6.68 -15.38
N ALA A 29 5.19 -7.92 -15.87
CA ALA A 29 4.68 -8.26 -17.20
C ALA A 29 3.21 -7.88 -17.36
N LYS A 30 2.43 -8.03 -16.29
CA LYS A 30 1.00 -7.69 -16.26
C LYS A 30 0.74 -6.19 -16.08
N LEU A 31 1.48 -5.53 -15.20
CA LEU A 31 1.38 -4.07 -14.99
C LEU A 31 1.88 -3.27 -16.20
N GLY A 32 2.76 -3.84 -17.01
CA GLY A 32 3.41 -3.15 -18.13
C GLY A 32 4.51 -2.18 -17.71
N PHE A 33 4.88 -2.18 -16.42
CA PHE A 33 5.98 -1.41 -15.85
C PHE A 33 6.56 -2.12 -14.62
N GLU A 34 7.78 -1.75 -14.26
CA GLU A 34 8.43 -2.23 -13.04
C GLU A 34 8.02 -1.36 -11.84
N LEU A 35 7.94 -1.97 -10.66
CA LEU A 35 7.75 -1.26 -9.39
C LEU A 35 9.10 -0.90 -8.76
N PRO A 36 9.18 0.01 -7.77
CA PRO A 36 10.43 0.30 -7.06
C PRO A 36 11.02 -0.93 -6.36
N SER A 37 12.35 -1.06 -6.37
CA SER A 37 13.06 -2.21 -5.79
C SER A 37 12.95 -2.29 -4.28
N ASP A 38 12.89 -1.15 -3.59
CA ASP A 38 12.73 -1.07 -2.15
C ASP A 38 11.37 -1.63 -1.69
N TYR A 39 10.31 -1.37 -2.45
CA TYR A 39 8.96 -1.91 -2.22
C TYR A 39 8.93 -3.43 -2.40
N ARG A 40 9.60 -3.96 -3.43
CA ARG A 40 9.69 -5.42 -3.63
C ARG A 40 10.40 -6.11 -2.47
N ASP A 41 11.51 -5.54 -2.03
CA ASP A 41 12.27 -6.06 -0.89
C ASP A 41 11.50 -5.89 0.44
N LEU A 42 10.71 -4.82 0.58
CA LEU A 42 9.81 -4.61 1.73
C LEU A 42 8.84 -5.78 1.88
N LEU A 43 8.14 -6.17 0.81
CA LEU A 43 7.17 -7.28 0.85
C LEU A 43 7.82 -8.66 1.02
N ALA A 44 9.10 -8.80 0.70
CA ALA A 44 9.86 -10.02 0.98
C ALA A 44 10.22 -10.15 2.48
N VAL A 45 10.41 -9.03 3.18
CA VAL A 45 10.82 -9.00 4.59
C VAL A 45 9.62 -8.91 5.53
N PHE A 46 8.63 -8.09 5.21
CA PHE A 46 7.45 -7.84 6.03
C PHE A 46 6.23 -8.55 5.45
N PRO A 47 5.50 -9.35 6.26
CA PRO A 47 4.19 -9.84 5.86
C PRO A 47 3.20 -8.67 5.72
N PRO A 48 1.98 -8.92 5.18
CA PRO A 48 0.90 -7.96 5.29
C PRO A 48 0.77 -7.44 6.72
N GLY A 49 0.57 -6.13 6.88
CA GLY A 49 0.52 -5.53 8.20
C GLY A 49 0.40 -4.03 8.17
N THR A 50 0.29 -3.45 9.37
CA THR A 50 0.19 -2.00 9.55
C THR A 50 1.44 -1.46 10.23
N PHE A 51 1.98 -0.39 9.64
CA PHE A 51 3.02 0.43 10.25
C PHE A 51 2.34 1.52 11.08
N ASN A 52 2.84 1.76 12.29
CA ASN A 52 2.27 2.70 13.24
C ASN A 52 3.34 3.73 13.64
N ALA A 53 2.90 4.96 13.90
CA ALA A 53 3.78 6.03 14.37
C ALA A 53 3.31 6.56 15.73
N PRO A 54 4.21 6.79 16.71
CA PRO A 54 3.80 7.28 18.04
C PRO A 54 3.07 8.62 17.97
N GLY A 55 1.86 8.69 18.51
CA GLY A 55 1.04 9.91 18.51
C GLY A 55 0.31 10.18 17.19
N VAL A 56 0.34 9.24 16.24
CA VAL A 56 -0.47 9.31 15.01
C VAL A 56 -1.59 8.27 15.09
N LEU A 57 -2.82 8.69 14.80
CA LEU A 57 -3.98 7.80 14.84
C LEU A 57 -4.06 6.88 13.61
N ALA A 58 -3.73 7.41 12.43
CA ALA A 58 -3.71 6.63 11.21
C ALA A 58 -2.53 5.64 11.21
N ASP A 59 -2.79 4.41 10.82
CA ASP A 59 -1.76 3.44 10.47
C ASP A 59 -1.58 3.36 8.95
N VAL A 60 -0.41 2.90 8.51
CA VAL A 60 -0.12 2.69 7.09
C VAL A 60 -0.08 1.19 6.84
N MET A 61 -1.11 0.69 6.17
CA MET A 61 -1.27 -0.69 5.78
C MET A 61 -0.55 -0.95 4.45
N VAL A 62 0.44 -1.82 4.50
CA VAL A 62 1.11 -2.34 3.30
C VAL A 62 0.62 -3.77 3.08
N GLN A 63 0.08 -4.01 1.89
CA GLN A 63 -0.54 -5.27 1.53
C GLN A 63 0.17 -5.85 0.30
N PRO A 64 0.67 -7.11 0.37
CA PRO A 64 1.08 -7.84 -0.80
C PRO A 64 -0.15 -8.41 -1.53
N PRO A 65 0.00 -8.89 -2.78
CA PRO A 65 -1.12 -9.37 -3.57
C PRO A 65 -2.02 -10.44 -2.92
N TYR A 66 -3.29 -10.44 -3.33
CA TYR A 66 -4.35 -11.34 -2.87
C TYR A 66 -4.22 -12.78 -3.39
N ARG A 67 -5.13 -13.65 -2.91
CA ARG A 67 -5.47 -14.94 -3.54
C ARG A 67 -6.92 -14.92 -3.99
N VAL A 68 -7.19 -15.35 -5.22
CA VAL A 68 -8.55 -15.60 -5.72
C VAL A 68 -8.73 -17.10 -5.89
N ASP A 69 -9.75 -17.67 -5.23
CA ASP A 69 -10.03 -19.12 -5.23
C ASP A 69 -8.84 -20.01 -4.83
N GLY A 70 -8.05 -19.55 -3.86
CA GLY A 70 -6.87 -20.27 -3.36
C GLY A 70 -5.63 -20.17 -4.27
N VAL A 71 -5.74 -19.49 -5.41
CA VAL A 71 -4.63 -19.20 -6.30
C VAL A 71 -4.11 -17.79 -6.02
N PRO A 72 -2.80 -17.58 -5.86
CA PRO A 72 -2.23 -16.23 -5.82
C PRO A 72 -2.67 -15.39 -7.02
N ASP A 73 -3.40 -14.32 -6.73
CA ASP A 73 -3.74 -13.29 -7.69
C ASP A 73 -2.84 -12.08 -7.44
N HIS A 74 -1.72 -12.10 -8.15
CA HIS A 74 -0.66 -11.12 -7.97
C HIS A 74 -1.03 -9.70 -8.38
N LEU A 75 -2.21 -9.51 -8.98
CA LEU A 75 -2.66 -8.22 -9.47
C LEU A 75 -3.98 -7.76 -8.89
N HIS A 76 -4.89 -8.67 -8.52
CA HIS A 76 -6.28 -8.27 -8.26
C HIS A 76 -6.40 -7.11 -7.27
N GLN A 77 -5.58 -7.08 -6.22
CA GLN A 77 -5.54 -5.94 -5.30
C GLN A 77 -5.15 -4.65 -6.00
N PHE A 78 -4.04 -4.68 -6.73
CA PHE A 78 -3.51 -3.53 -7.42
C PHE A 78 -4.46 -3.05 -8.51
N GLU A 79 -5.09 -3.97 -9.25
CA GLU A 79 -6.14 -3.67 -10.24
C GLU A 79 -7.36 -3.03 -9.56
N VAL A 80 -7.85 -3.59 -8.44
CA VAL A 80 -8.97 -3.02 -7.68
C VAL A 80 -8.63 -1.62 -7.17
N GLU A 81 -7.46 -1.43 -6.55
CA GLU A 81 -7.05 -0.13 -6.03
C GLU A 81 -6.87 0.90 -7.15
N VAL A 82 -6.30 0.50 -8.30
CA VAL A 82 -6.18 1.37 -9.48
C VAL A 82 -7.56 1.69 -10.04
N ASP A 83 -8.44 0.72 -10.23
CA ASP A 83 -9.78 0.91 -10.77
C ASP A 83 -10.63 1.80 -9.85
N GLU A 84 -10.61 1.56 -8.53
CA GLU A 84 -11.29 2.39 -7.53
C GLU A 84 -10.72 3.83 -7.53
N THR A 85 -9.40 3.98 -7.69
CA THR A 85 -8.76 5.30 -7.81
C THR A 85 -9.17 6.01 -9.11
N GLU A 86 -9.23 5.32 -10.24
CA GLU A 86 -9.69 5.86 -11.53
C GLU A 86 -11.16 6.25 -11.51
N ASP A 87 -12.02 5.43 -10.91
CA ASP A 87 -13.44 5.73 -10.77
C ASP A 87 -13.65 6.94 -9.85
N TRP A 88 -12.95 7.02 -8.71
CA TRP A 88 -12.99 8.19 -7.82
C TRP A 88 -12.51 9.45 -8.54
N ARG A 89 -11.35 9.40 -9.21
CA ARG A 89 -10.78 10.52 -9.96
C ARG A 89 -11.72 11.03 -11.04
N ARG A 90 -12.51 10.15 -11.68
CA ARG A 90 -13.46 10.57 -12.73
C ARG A 90 -14.52 11.53 -12.18
N GLU A 91 -14.92 11.35 -10.93
CA GLU A 91 -15.88 12.20 -10.23
C GLU A 91 -15.20 13.37 -9.48
N HIS A 92 -13.94 13.18 -9.06
CA HIS A 92 -13.15 14.08 -8.23
C HIS A 92 -11.69 14.23 -8.73
N PRO A 93 -11.45 14.89 -9.88
CA PRO A 93 -10.14 14.94 -10.53
C PRO A 93 -9.06 15.69 -9.74
N GLU A 94 -9.45 16.59 -8.84
CA GLU A 94 -8.56 17.34 -7.96
C GLU A 94 -8.03 16.52 -6.76
N ASP A 95 -8.70 15.41 -6.42
CA ASP A 95 -8.37 14.59 -5.25
C ASP A 95 -7.16 13.67 -5.51
N VAL A 96 -7.01 13.16 -6.74
CA VAL A 96 -5.89 12.29 -7.14
C VAL A 96 -5.38 12.69 -8.52
N PRO A 97 -4.20 13.34 -8.61
CA PRO A 97 -3.57 13.65 -9.87
C PRO A 97 -3.40 12.43 -10.80
N GLU A 98 -3.43 12.70 -12.11
CA GLU A 98 -3.26 11.66 -13.13
C GLU A 98 -1.90 10.96 -13.01
N GLY A 99 -1.88 9.65 -13.26
CA GLY A 99 -0.65 8.86 -13.30
C GLY A 99 -0.10 8.43 -11.94
N MET A 100 -0.82 8.69 -10.85
CA MET A 100 -0.53 8.16 -9.53
C MET A 100 -0.89 6.66 -9.44
N VAL A 101 -0.04 5.89 -8.76
CA VAL A 101 -0.19 4.43 -8.61
C VAL A 101 -0.31 4.07 -7.13
N PRO A 102 -1.41 3.46 -6.66
CA PRO A 102 -1.56 3.09 -5.25
C PRO A 102 -0.55 2.00 -4.85
N TRP A 103 -0.06 2.07 -3.61
CA TRP A 103 0.86 1.05 -3.06
C TRP A 103 0.66 0.74 -1.58
N ALA A 104 -0.03 1.63 -0.85
CA ALA A 104 -0.44 1.42 0.53
C ALA A 104 -1.67 2.26 0.82
N ARG A 105 -2.32 1.96 1.95
CA ARG A 105 -3.50 2.71 2.41
C ARG A 105 -3.43 2.95 3.91
N ALA A 106 -4.13 3.96 4.35
CA ALA A 106 -4.56 4.14 5.73
C ALA A 106 -6.09 3.95 5.79
N ASP A 107 -6.71 4.20 6.94
CA ASP A 107 -8.17 4.01 7.13
C ASP A 107 -9.00 4.79 6.10
N HIS A 108 -8.66 6.07 5.92
CA HIS A 108 -9.26 6.94 4.90
C HIS A 108 -8.26 7.35 3.80
N PRO A 109 -7.02 7.76 4.13
CA PRO A 109 -6.06 8.18 3.11
C PRO A 109 -5.52 7.03 2.26
N ALA A 110 -5.20 7.34 1.01
CA ALA A 110 -4.45 6.44 0.12
C ALA A 110 -3.03 6.98 -0.12
N LEU A 111 -2.07 6.07 -0.27
CA LEU A 111 -0.67 6.38 -0.56
C LEU A 111 -0.33 5.90 -1.97
N PHE A 112 0.31 6.79 -2.73
CA PHE A 112 0.58 6.62 -4.14
C PHE A 112 2.07 6.80 -4.48
N TRP A 113 2.48 6.19 -5.59
CA TRP A 113 3.69 6.53 -6.32
C TRP A 113 3.38 7.65 -7.31
N VAL A 114 4.22 8.68 -7.31
CA VAL A 114 4.22 9.71 -8.34
C VAL A 114 5.25 9.34 -9.40
N ARG A 115 4.76 8.96 -10.59
CA ARG A 115 5.58 8.43 -11.69
C ARG A 115 6.18 9.53 -12.57
N ARG A 116 7.05 10.36 -12.00
CA ARG A 116 7.70 11.47 -12.74
C ARG A 116 8.82 11.03 -13.69
N SER A 117 9.24 9.77 -13.60
CA SER A 117 10.33 9.18 -14.37
C SER A 117 9.93 7.80 -14.90
N PRO A 118 10.42 7.38 -16.07
CA PRO A 118 10.30 5.98 -16.50
C PRO A 118 11.10 5.01 -15.62
N ASP A 119 12.08 5.52 -14.85
CA ASP A 119 12.85 4.75 -13.88
C ASP A 119 12.08 4.65 -12.55
N PRO A 120 11.63 3.45 -12.12
CA PRO A 120 10.88 3.25 -10.88
C PRO A 120 11.63 3.67 -9.62
N GLU A 121 12.96 3.64 -9.64
CA GLU A 121 13.78 4.02 -8.48
C GLU A 121 13.75 5.54 -8.21
N GLN A 122 13.18 6.33 -9.13
CA GLN A 122 12.99 7.77 -8.98
C GLN A 122 11.55 8.15 -8.62
N TRP A 123 10.67 7.18 -8.38
CA TRP A 123 9.30 7.46 -8.00
C TRP A 123 9.24 7.94 -6.55
N THR A 124 8.37 8.92 -6.30
CA THR A 124 8.21 9.54 -4.97
C THR A 124 6.84 9.23 -4.37
N VAL A 125 6.70 9.37 -3.07
CA VAL A 125 5.41 9.15 -2.38
C VAL A 125 4.51 10.37 -2.52
N ALA A 126 3.22 10.13 -2.76
CA ALA A 126 2.15 11.07 -2.45
C ALA A 126 1.14 10.43 -1.49
N ILE A 127 0.48 11.26 -0.69
CA ILE A 127 -0.65 10.86 0.16
C ILE A 127 -1.82 11.75 -0.23
N SER A 128 -2.98 11.15 -0.42
CA SER A 128 -4.21 11.90 -0.63
C SER A 128 -5.28 11.50 0.38
N ASN A 129 -6.09 12.46 0.81
CA ASN A 129 -7.35 12.19 1.51
C ASN A 129 -8.48 11.74 0.57
N ALA A 130 -8.17 11.52 -0.71
CA ALA A 130 -9.05 10.92 -1.70
C ALA A 130 -9.49 9.49 -1.36
N GLY A 131 -10.67 9.12 -1.84
CA GLY A 131 -11.19 7.75 -1.81
C GLY A 131 -12.64 7.66 -1.35
N ILE A 132 -13.24 6.48 -1.49
CA ILE A 132 -14.65 6.21 -1.14
C ILE A 132 -15.03 6.52 0.32
N TRP A 133 -14.03 6.73 1.19
CA TRP A 133 -14.17 7.07 2.60
C TRP A 133 -13.75 8.50 2.92
N ARG A 134 -13.65 9.39 1.91
CA ARG A 134 -13.35 10.81 2.08
C ARG A 134 -14.22 11.41 3.19
N CYS A 135 -13.59 12.11 4.12
CA CYS A 135 -14.28 13.07 4.99
C CYS A 135 -14.66 14.30 4.16
N ASP A 136 -15.77 14.98 4.47
CA ASP A 136 -16.30 16.17 3.75
C ASP A 136 -15.34 17.40 3.67
N ASP A 137 -14.04 17.21 3.89
CA ASP A 137 -12.96 18.19 3.85
C ASP A 137 -12.53 18.54 2.42
N GLU A 138 -11.84 19.68 2.26
CA GLU A 138 -11.17 20.05 1.00
C GLU A 138 -10.13 18.98 0.60
N PRO A 139 -9.93 18.75 -0.72
CA PRO A 139 -8.95 17.78 -1.18
C PRO A 139 -7.53 18.23 -0.83
N VAL A 140 -6.76 17.30 -0.27
CA VAL A 140 -5.37 17.52 0.13
C VAL A 140 -4.51 16.40 -0.43
N VAL A 141 -3.51 16.80 -1.22
CA VAL A 141 -2.45 15.92 -1.71
C VAL A 141 -1.12 16.42 -1.17
N GLU A 142 -0.42 15.57 -0.42
CA GLU A 142 0.92 15.84 0.11
C GLU A 142 1.93 14.96 -0.61
N GLU A 143 2.97 15.56 -1.17
CA GLU A 143 4.06 14.85 -1.83
C GLU A 143 5.32 14.84 -0.96
N PHE A 144 6.06 13.73 -1.00
CA PHE A 144 7.28 13.51 -0.26
C PHE A 144 8.37 13.01 -1.21
N GLU A 145 9.48 13.73 -1.28
CA GLU A 145 10.63 13.44 -2.15
C GLU A 145 11.46 12.23 -1.64
N CYS A 146 10.82 11.08 -1.49
CA CYS A 146 11.40 9.81 -1.06
C CYS A 146 10.59 8.61 -1.58
N GLY A 147 11.22 7.44 -1.63
CA GLY A 147 10.57 6.16 -1.94
C GLY A 147 9.82 5.56 -0.73
N ALA A 148 9.22 4.39 -0.91
CA ALA A 148 8.33 3.75 0.07
C ALA A 148 8.97 3.53 1.41
N VAL A 149 10.16 2.96 1.38
CA VAL A 149 10.77 2.46 2.59
C VAL A 149 11.34 3.62 3.40
N GLU A 150 11.91 4.63 2.74
CA GLU A 150 12.32 5.86 3.41
C GLU A 150 11.12 6.65 3.95
N PHE A 151 9.98 6.64 3.23
CA PHE A 151 8.74 7.20 3.77
C PHE A 151 8.30 6.48 5.04
N LEU A 152 8.25 5.14 5.05
CA LEU A 152 7.89 4.35 6.23
C LEU A 152 8.85 4.59 7.39
N ILE A 153 10.17 4.65 7.15
CA ILE A 153 11.16 5.04 8.17
C ILE A 153 10.82 6.42 8.72
N GLY A 154 10.60 7.41 7.85
CA GLY A 154 10.25 8.76 8.24
C GLY A 154 8.96 8.82 9.06
N PHE A 155 7.96 8.04 8.67
CA PHE A 155 6.67 7.92 9.34
C PHE A 155 6.80 7.32 10.73
N VAL A 156 7.36 6.12 10.88
CA VAL A 156 7.47 5.43 12.18
C VAL A 156 8.42 6.16 13.15
N THR A 157 9.40 6.91 12.64
CA THR A 157 10.28 7.79 13.44
C THR A 157 9.74 9.19 13.67
N ARG A 158 8.60 9.53 13.07
CA ARG A 158 7.97 10.87 13.18
C ARG A 158 8.81 12.01 12.60
N ARG A 159 9.77 11.68 11.73
CA ARG A 159 10.55 12.66 10.94
C ARG A 159 9.75 13.19 9.77
N ILE A 160 8.87 12.37 9.20
CA ILE A 160 7.86 12.78 8.23
C ILE A 160 6.55 13.00 8.99
N ARG A 161 5.92 14.15 8.75
CA ARG A 161 4.60 14.50 9.26
C ARG A 161 3.71 14.81 8.08
N SER A 162 2.53 14.21 8.08
CA SER A 162 1.50 14.44 7.07
C SER A 162 0.26 14.99 7.77
N GLN A 163 -0.31 16.05 7.22
CA GLN A 163 -1.60 16.60 7.66
C GLN A 163 -2.74 15.65 7.29
N VAL A 164 -2.61 14.88 6.21
CA VAL A 164 -3.57 13.86 5.80
C VAL A 164 -3.59 12.66 6.76
N LEU A 165 -2.43 12.18 7.22
CA LEU A 165 -2.35 11.06 8.18
C LEU A 165 -2.60 11.49 9.64
N ALA A 166 -2.46 12.78 9.96
CA ALA A 166 -2.67 13.33 11.30
C ALA A 166 -3.44 14.68 11.27
N PRO A 167 -4.69 14.71 10.78
CA PRO A 167 -5.42 15.96 10.53
C PRO A 167 -5.76 16.75 11.81
N PHE A 168 -5.93 16.06 12.94
CA PHE A 168 -6.27 16.68 14.23
C PHE A 168 -5.04 16.94 15.11
N GLY A 169 -3.82 16.81 14.58
CA GLY A 169 -2.58 16.92 15.36
C GLY A 169 -2.19 15.63 16.09
N ASP A 170 -1.06 15.68 16.80
CA ASP A 170 -0.42 14.54 17.47
C ASP A 170 -1.03 14.21 18.84
N ASP A 171 -2.34 14.40 19.00
CA ASP A 171 -3.05 14.36 20.29
C ASP A 171 -3.57 12.95 20.65
N ALA A 172 -3.24 11.93 19.83
CA ALA A 172 -3.53 10.55 20.19
C ALA A 172 -2.71 10.18 21.45
N PRO A 173 -3.34 9.68 22.54
CA PRO A 173 -2.61 9.30 23.73
C PRO A 173 -1.52 8.31 23.33
N ALA A 174 -0.27 8.60 23.72
CA ALA A 174 0.90 7.79 23.42
C ALA A 174 0.84 6.44 24.17
N GLY A 175 -0.09 5.59 23.77
CA GLY A 175 -0.05 4.18 24.08
C GLY A 175 1.17 3.56 23.41
N VAL A 176 1.73 2.52 24.03
CA VAL A 176 2.80 1.74 23.43
C VAL A 176 2.18 0.88 22.33
N VAL A 177 2.04 1.43 21.12
CA VAL A 177 1.66 0.70 19.92
C VAL A 177 2.95 0.21 19.25
N PRO A 178 3.05 -1.07 18.87
CA PRO A 178 4.22 -1.54 18.12
C PRO A 178 4.31 -0.81 16.79
N LEU A 179 5.52 -0.42 16.37
CA LEU A 179 5.74 0.29 15.10
C LEU A 179 5.32 -0.52 13.88
N PHE A 180 5.21 -1.84 14.01
CA PHE A 180 4.63 -2.72 13.01
C PHE A 180 3.76 -3.77 13.67
N ARG A 181 2.57 -3.99 13.12
CA ARG A 181 1.65 -5.06 13.50
C ARG A 181 1.45 -5.97 12.30
N PRO A 182 2.05 -7.17 12.29
CA PRO A 182 1.80 -8.14 11.22
C PRO A 182 0.38 -8.69 11.33
N ILE A 183 -0.22 -8.97 10.18
CA ILE A 183 -1.44 -9.77 10.08
C ILE A 183 -1.01 -11.23 9.98
N GLY A 184 -1.62 -12.10 10.78
CA GLY A 184 -1.29 -13.52 10.74
C GLY A 184 -1.72 -14.15 9.41
N GLU A 185 -0.98 -15.15 8.91
CA GLU A 185 -1.26 -15.76 7.60
C GLU A 185 -2.72 -16.24 7.46
N GLN A 186 -3.29 -16.89 8.48
CA GLN A 186 -4.68 -17.34 8.43
C GLN A 186 -5.69 -16.19 8.41
N GLU A 187 -5.37 -15.08 9.08
CA GLU A 187 -6.21 -13.88 9.06
C GLU A 187 -6.13 -13.19 7.71
N TRP A 188 -4.92 -13.05 7.17
CA TRP A 188 -4.69 -12.53 5.84
C TRP A 188 -5.41 -13.38 4.77
N LEU A 189 -5.30 -14.70 4.85
CA LEU A 189 -5.99 -15.61 3.94
C LEU A 189 -7.51 -15.40 3.97
N ARG A 190 -8.11 -15.29 5.16
CA ARG A 190 -9.55 -14.99 5.31
C ARG A 190 -9.96 -13.64 4.73
N MET A 191 -9.11 -12.61 4.87
CA MET A 191 -9.35 -11.29 4.28
C MET A 191 -9.17 -11.31 2.77
N SER A 192 -8.23 -12.10 2.28
CA SER A 192 -7.87 -12.21 0.86
C SER A 192 -8.76 -13.13 0.04
N GLU A 193 -9.49 -14.05 0.68
CA GLU A 193 -10.50 -14.91 0.06
C GLU A 193 -11.75 -14.10 -0.34
N VAL A 194 -11.58 -13.17 -1.27
CA VAL A 194 -12.72 -12.52 -1.93
C VAL A 194 -13.39 -13.59 -2.79
N SER A 195 -14.57 -14.05 -2.37
CA SER A 195 -15.50 -14.76 -3.25
C SER A 195 -15.93 -13.78 -4.34
N SER A 196 -15.20 -13.70 -5.45
CA SER A 196 -15.54 -12.81 -6.55
C SER A 196 -16.91 -13.18 -7.12
N PRO A 197 -17.92 -12.30 -7.08
CA PRO A 197 -19.23 -12.56 -7.72
C PRO A 197 -19.11 -12.77 -9.24
N GLN A 198 -17.99 -12.34 -9.84
CA GLN A 198 -17.78 -12.34 -11.30
C GLN A 198 -17.07 -13.59 -11.82
N VAL A 199 -16.42 -14.41 -10.98
CA VAL A 199 -15.78 -15.67 -11.42
C VAL A 199 -16.81 -16.79 -11.70
N ARG A 200 -18.10 -16.57 -11.39
CA ARG A 200 -19.20 -17.36 -11.98
C ARG A 200 -19.49 -16.95 -13.43
N ARG A 201 -18.56 -17.19 -14.36
CA ARG A 201 -18.79 -17.58 -15.77
C ARG A 201 -17.50 -17.42 -16.60
N ILE A 202 -16.56 -18.32 -16.38
CA ILE A 202 -15.93 -18.96 -17.55
C ILE A 202 -16.06 -20.46 -17.28
N SER A 203 -17.16 -21.01 -17.79
CA SER A 203 -17.32 -22.46 -17.78
C SER A 203 -16.32 -23.03 -18.77
N LEU A 204 -15.60 -24.09 -18.38
CA LEU A 204 -14.74 -24.92 -19.27
C LEU A 204 -15.49 -25.54 -20.47
N ARG A 205 -16.75 -25.17 -20.71
CA ARG A 205 -17.53 -25.50 -21.90
C ARG A 205 -17.33 -24.53 -23.07
N ASP A 206 -16.73 -23.35 -22.84
CA ASP A 206 -16.55 -22.33 -23.88
C ASP A 206 -15.16 -22.40 -24.57
N LEU A 207 -14.39 -23.46 -24.32
CA LEU A 207 -13.13 -23.77 -25.03
C LEU A 207 -13.27 -25.07 -25.85
N ARG A 208 -14.17 -25.07 -26.82
CA ARG A 208 -14.19 -26.05 -27.93
C ARG A 208 -14.47 -25.39 -29.26
#